data_AF-A0A370GYA3-F1
#
_entry.id   AF-A0A370GYA3-F1
#
_cell.length_a   1.000
_cell.length_b   1.000
_cell.length_c   1.000
_cell.angle_alpha   90.00
_cell.angle_beta   90.00
_cell.angle_gamma   90.00
#
_symmetry.space_group_name_H-M   'P 1'
#
loop_
_entity.id
_entity.type
_entity.pdbx_description
1 polymer ?
#
loop_
_entity_poly.entity_id
_entity_poly.type
_entity_poly.pdbx_seq_one_letter_code
_entity_poly.pdbx_strand_id
1 'polypeptide(L)'
;MRDAVIVEAVRTPIGKGKANGALHPVHPVDLLAHSLREVVRRTGIDPELIDDVIGGVVTQVGEQAANVTRRAALAAGYPESVPATTVDRQCGSSQQAIHFAAQGVIAGAYDVVVATGLESMSRIPMGANLVGATDLEGVAFRERYPEDLVPQGISAELIAARWGIGRTAMDEFSLGSHERPRGQPRTARSNRSSHRSAA
;
A
#
# COMPACT_ATOMS: atom_id res chain seq x y z
N MET A 1 -28.57 7.41 -1.16
CA MET A 1 -27.31 6.99 -0.52
C MET A 1 -26.37 6.60 -1.64
N ARG A 2 -25.17 7.18 -1.71
CA ARG A 2 -24.16 6.82 -2.72
C ARG A 2 -23.31 5.68 -2.15
N ASP A 3 -23.13 4.62 -2.92
CA ASP A 3 -22.26 3.49 -2.58
C ASP A 3 -20.96 3.58 -3.40
N ALA A 4 -19.82 3.39 -2.74
CA ALA A 4 -18.53 3.26 -3.42
C ALA A 4 -18.31 1.80 -3.81
N VAL A 5 -17.98 1.56 -5.08
CA VAL A 5 -17.69 0.23 -5.62
C VAL A 5 -16.32 0.19 -6.30
N ILE A 6 -15.66 -0.97 -6.27
CA ILE A 6 -14.42 -1.20 -7.00
C ILE A 6 -14.79 -1.72 -8.39
N VAL A 7 -14.46 -0.96 -9.43
CA VAL A 7 -14.75 -1.32 -10.83
C VAL A 7 -13.63 -2.15 -11.45
N GLU A 8 -12.38 -1.84 -11.13
CA GLU A 8 -11.20 -2.55 -11.63
C GLU A 8 -10.04 -2.42 -10.63
N ALA A 9 -9.15 -3.41 -10.61
CA ALA A 9 -7.95 -3.43 -9.79
C ALA A 9 -6.78 -4.10 -10.53
N VAL A 10 -5.66 -3.38 -10.63
CA VAL A 10 -4.44 -3.88 -11.25
C VAL A 10 -3.25 -3.65 -10.33
N ARG A 11 -2.17 -4.40 -10.56
CA ARG A 11 -0.89 -4.20 -9.89
C ARG A 11 0.25 -4.73 -10.75
N THR A 12 1.44 -4.20 -10.51
CA THR A 12 2.67 -4.78 -11.03
C THR A 12 2.99 -6.13 -10.37
N PRO A 13 3.87 -6.94 -10.98
CA PRO A 13 4.62 -7.95 -10.24
C PRO A 13 5.38 -7.31 -9.07
N ILE A 14 5.60 -8.04 -7.97
CA ILE A 14 6.41 -7.55 -6.85
C ILE A 14 7.86 -8.01 -7.05
N GLY A 15 8.78 -7.06 -7.21
CA GLY A 15 10.22 -7.32 -7.32
C GLY A 15 10.91 -7.42 -5.96
N LYS A 16 12.09 -8.02 -5.90
CA LYS A 16 12.95 -7.95 -4.71
C LYS A 16 13.37 -6.49 -4.48
N GLY A 17 13.17 -5.97 -3.27
CA GLY A 17 13.54 -4.59 -2.88
C GLY A 17 15.05 -4.37 -2.69
N LYS A 18 15.87 -4.87 -3.61
CA LYS A 18 17.34 -4.80 -3.60
C LYS A 18 17.85 -4.41 -4.99
N ALA A 19 19.09 -3.96 -5.09
CA ALA A 19 19.70 -3.53 -6.36
C ALA A 19 19.71 -4.64 -7.44
N ASN A 20 19.72 -5.91 -7.03
CA ASN A 20 19.63 -7.07 -7.93
C ASN A 20 18.18 -7.53 -8.20
N GLY A 21 17.17 -6.75 -7.79
CA GLY A 21 15.77 -7.04 -8.03
C GLY A 21 15.37 -6.72 -9.47
N ALA A 22 14.45 -7.51 -10.03
CA ALA A 22 14.02 -7.38 -11.43
C ALA A 22 13.43 -6.01 -11.80
N LEU A 23 12.87 -5.28 -10.82
CA LEU A 23 12.28 -3.95 -11.03
C LEU A 23 13.22 -2.80 -10.64
N HIS A 24 14.42 -3.07 -10.13
CA HIS A 24 15.38 -2.02 -9.78
C HIS A 24 15.74 -1.09 -10.95
N PRO A 25 15.83 -1.55 -12.21
CA PRO A 25 16.11 -0.67 -13.34
C PRO A 25 14.96 0.28 -13.71
N VAL A 26 13.75 0.07 -13.19
CA VAL A 26 12.56 0.84 -13.56
C VAL A 26 12.44 2.04 -12.64
N HIS A 27 12.29 3.23 -13.21
CA HIS A 27 12.06 4.45 -12.43
C HIS A 27 10.68 4.39 -11.74
N PRO A 28 10.52 4.85 -10.48
CA PRO A 28 9.27 4.70 -9.72
C PRO A 28 8.05 5.36 -10.39
N VAL A 29 8.25 6.50 -11.06
CA VAL A 29 7.19 7.17 -11.84
C VAL A 29 6.69 6.27 -12.96
N ASP A 30 7.58 5.62 -13.72
CA ASP A 30 7.20 4.73 -14.82
C ASP A 30 6.52 3.46 -14.31
N LEU A 31 6.99 2.95 -13.16
CA LEU A 31 6.40 1.80 -12.49
C LEU A 31 4.93 2.05 -12.13
N LEU A 32 4.63 3.22 -11.56
CA LEU A 32 3.27 3.61 -11.21
C LEU A 32 2.45 3.97 -12.47
N ALA A 33 3.03 4.71 -13.41
CA ALA A 33 2.37 5.10 -14.66
C ALA A 33 1.92 3.89 -15.47
N HIS A 34 2.69 2.80 -15.46
CA HIS A 34 2.29 1.53 -16.08
C HIS A 34 0.96 1.01 -15.52
N SER A 35 0.80 1.00 -14.19
CA SER A 35 -0.43 0.52 -13.55
C SER A 35 -1.61 1.48 -13.79
N LEU A 36 -1.36 2.79 -13.75
CA LEU A 36 -2.38 3.81 -14.02
C LEU A 36 -2.88 3.76 -15.47
N ARG A 37 -1.99 3.49 -16.43
CA ARG A 37 -2.38 3.27 -17.83
C ARG A 37 -3.17 1.98 -17.99
N GLU A 38 -2.74 0.92 -17.32
CA GLU A 38 -3.39 -0.39 -17.41
C GLU A 38 -4.80 -0.40 -16.81
N VAL A 39 -5.04 0.30 -15.68
CA VAL A 39 -6.39 0.37 -15.10
C VAL A 39 -7.36 1.08 -16.04
N VAL A 40 -6.96 2.21 -16.63
CA VAL A 40 -7.75 2.94 -17.64
C VAL A 40 -7.97 2.07 -18.88
N ARG A 41 -6.92 1.40 -19.37
CA ARG A 41 -7.02 0.52 -20.54
C ARG A 41 -8.01 -0.63 -20.32
N ARG A 42 -8.08 -1.19 -19.12
CA ARG A 42 -9.00 -2.30 -18.79
C ARG A 42 -10.44 -1.82 -18.59
N THR A 43 -10.63 -0.68 -17.94
CA THR A 43 -11.97 -0.12 -17.75
C THR A 43 -12.53 0.49 -19.02
N GLY A 44 -11.67 0.98 -19.93
CA GLY A 44 -12.09 1.75 -21.10
C GLY A 44 -12.67 3.12 -20.76
N ILE A 45 -12.46 3.59 -19.53
CA ILE A 45 -12.96 4.90 -19.09
C ILE A 45 -12.21 6.02 -19.80
N ASP A 46 -12.91 7.12 -20.10
CA ASP A 46 -12.27 8.38 -20.44
C ASP A 46 -11.54 8.94 -19.20
N PRO A 47 -10.20 9.12 -19.24
CA PRO A 47 -9.46 9.68 -18.12
C PRO A 47 -9.93 11.05 -17.66
N GLU A 48 -10.59 11.85 -18.51
CA GLU A 48 -11.12 13.16 -18.13
C GLU A 48 -12.25 13.06 -17.09
N LEU A 49 -12.88 11.89 -16.96
CA LEU A 49 -13.90 11.61 -15.94
C LEU A 49 -13.32 11.32 -14.55
N ILE A 50 -12.00 11.18 -14.42
CA ILE A 50 -11.36 10.89 -13.13
C ILE A 50 -11.26 12.19 -12.32
N ASP A 51 -11.96 12.26 -11.20
CA ASP A 51 -11.99 13.45 -10.35
C ASP A 51 -10.73 13.62 -9.51
N ASP A 52 -10.06 12.51 -9.15
CA ASP A 52 -8.82 12.54 -8.37
C ASP A 52 -8.02 11.23 -8.51
N VAL A 53 -6.71 11.31 -8.28
CA VAL A 53 -5.81 10.17 -8.14
C VAL A 53 -5.11 10.24 -6.78
N ILE A 54 -5.48 9.34 -5.88
CA ILE A 54 -4.94 9.32 -4.51
C ILE A 54 -3.95 8.16 -4.40
N GLY A 55 -2.68 8.46 -4.14
CA GLY A 55 -1.61 7.47 -4.11
C GLY A 55 -0.94 7.34 -2.75
N GLY A 56 -0.81 6.11 -2.25
CA GLY A 56 -0.07 5.82 -1.03
C GLY A 56 1.42 5.59 -1.29
N VAL A 57 2.29 6.39 -0.64
CA VAL A 57 3.76 6.27 -0.71
C VAL A 57 4.37 6.64 0.63
N VAL A 58 5.23 5.78 1.17
CA VAL A 58 5.86 6.01 2.48
C VAL A 58 7.12 6.85 2.31
N THR A 59 8.07 6.38 1.51
CA THR A 59 9.39 7.01 1.44
C THR A 59 9.41 8.12 0.39
N GLN A 60 8.76 9.24 0.69
CA GLN A 60 8.58 10.38 -0.24
C GLN A 60 9.84 11.26 -0.37
N VAL A 61 10.93 10.68 -0.86
CA VAL A 61 12.22 11.36 -1.11
C VAL A 61 12.76 11.01 -2.49
N GLY A 62 13.62 11.89 -3.03
CA GLY A 62 14.26 11.68 -4.33
C GLY A 62 13.24 11.41 -5.43
N GLU A 63 13.37 10.27 -6.11
CA GLU A 63 12.49 9.87 -7.22
C GLU A 63 11.02 9.70 -6.80
N GLN A 64 10.73 9.52 -5.51
CA GLN A 64 9.38 9.38 -4.93
C GLN A 64 8.86 10.65 -4.23
N ALA A 65 9.62 11.75 -4.22
CA ALA A 65 9.23 13.02 -3.60
C ALA A 65 8.22 13.81 -4.46
N ALA A 66 7.92 15.05 -4.04
CA ALA A 66 7.24 16.06 -4.86
C ALA A 66 6.01 15.52 -5.61
N ASN A 67 5.08 14.93 -4.84
CA ASN A 67 3.84 14.32 -5.34
C ASN A 67 4.09 13.35 -6.52
N VAL A 68 4.74 12.23 -6.25
CA VAL A 68 5.04 11.20 -7.25
C VAL A 68 3.78 10.64 -7.92
N THR A 69 2.65 10.62 -7.21
CA THR A 69 1.36 10.19 -7.77
C THR A 69 0.93 11.08 -8.94
N ARG A 70 1.06 12.42 -8.79
CA ARG A 70 0.77 13.37 -9.88
C ARG A 70 1.70 13.18 -11.06
N ARG A 71 3.00 13.03 -10.82
CA ARG A 71 3.98 12.79 -11.89
C ARG A 71 3.68 11.50 -12.65
N ALA A 72 3.26 10.44 -11.95
CA ALA A 72 2.89 9.18 -12.57
C ALA A 72 1.57 9.26 -13.35
N ALA A 73 0.56 9.99 -12.86
CA ALA A 73 -0.70 10.21 -13.60
C ALA A 73 -0.45 10.94 -14.92
N LEU A 74 0.35 12.01 -14.91
CA LEU A 74 0.76 12.72 -16.12
C LEU A 74 1.57 11.81 -17.07
N ALA A 75 2.54 11.05 -16.55
CA ALA A 75 3.30 10.08 -17.34
C ALA A 75 2.45 8.92 -17.88
N ALA A 76 1.33 8.59 -17.24
CA ALA A 76 0.36 7.61 -17.72
C ALA A 76 -0.47 8.14 -18.91
N GLY A 77 -0.48 9.47 -19.13
CA GLY A 77 -1.25 10.15 -20.16
C GLY A 77 -2.59 10.69 -19.65
N TYR A 78 -2.78 10.85 -18.33
CA TYR A 78 -4.00 11.46 -17.81
C TYR A 78 -3.99 12.97 -18.13
N PRO A 79 -5.16 13.58 -18.39
CA PRO A 79 -5.28 15.01 -18.64
C PRO A 79 -4.69 15.86 -17.50
N GLU A 80 -4.20 17.05 -17.86
CA GLU A 80 -3.69 18.00 -16.87
C GLU A 80 -4.77 18.46 -15.89
N SER A 81 -6.05 18.39 -16.27
CA SER A 81 -7.20 18.71 -15.42
C SER A 81 -7.40 17.72 -14.26
N VAL A 82 -6.94 16.47 -14.38
CA VAL A 82 -7.12 15.43 -13.34
C VAL A 82 -6.16 15.67 -12.18
N PRO A 83 -6.60 16.06 -10.98
CA PRO A 83 -5.70 16.27 -9.85
C PRO A 83 -5.14 14.94 -9.33
N ALA A 84 -4.12 15.04 -8.49
CA ALA A 84 -3.59 13.88 -7.78
C ALA A 84 -2.89 14.29 -6.49
N THR A 85 -2.95 13.43 -5.48
CA THR A 85 -2.27 13.63 -4.21
C THR A 85 -1.52 12.38 -3.75
N THR A 86 -0.44 12.58 -2.99
CA THR A 86 0.34 11.48 -2.41
C THR A 86 0.21 11.52 -0.89
N VAL A 87 -0.20 10.41 -0.28
CA VAL A 87 -0.46 10.30 1.16
C VAL A 87 0.47 9.30 1.83
N ASP A 88 0.81 9.58 3.09
CA ASP A 88 1.59 8.71 3.94
C ASP A 88 0.78 8.31 5.20
N ARG A 89 0.54 7.01 5.34
CA ARG A 89 0.05 6.33 6.53
C ARG A 89 0.89 5.07 6.80
N GLN A 90 2.20 5.17 6.61
CA GLN A 90 3.16 4.09 6.72
C GLN A 90 2.72 2.86 5.88
N CYS A 91 2.86 1.64 6.39
CA CYS A 91 2.44 0.42 5.69
C CYS A 91 0.96 0.43 5.23
N GLY A 92 0.13 1.32 5.79
CA GLY A 92 -1.28 1.49 5.43
C GLY A 92 -1.57 2.54 4.35
N SER A 93 -0.57 3.20 3.76
CA SER A 93 -0.76 4.34 2.83
C SER A 93 -1.72 4.05 1.67
N SER A 94 -1.54 2.93 0.96
CA SER A 94 -2.38 2.61 -0.20
C SER A 94 -3.80 2.18 0.21
N GLN A 95 -3.94 1.53 1.37
CA GLN A 95 -5.27 1.25 1.92
C GLN A 95 -5.96 2.55 2.34
N GLN A 96 -5.20 3.52 2.87
CA GLN A 96 -5.73 4.84 3.19
C GLN A 96 -6.19 5.59 1.94
N ALA A 97 -5.47 5.47 0.83
CA ALA A 97 -5.89 6.03 -0.45
C ALA A 97 -7.25 5.46 -0.90
N ILE A 98 -7.47 4.15 -0.76
CA ILE A 98 -8.76 3.51 -1.03
C ILE A 98 -9.85 4.06 -0.11
N HIS A 99 -9.56 4.22 1.19
CA HIS A 99 -10.52 4.79 2.13
C HIS A 99 -10.91 6.22 1.77
N PHE A 100 -9.95 7.08 1.41
CA PHE A 100 -10.24 8.46 0.99
C PHE A 100 -11.05 8.51 -0.31
N ALA A 101 -10.72 7.67 -1.29
CA ALA A 101 -11.49 7.56 -2.53
C ALA A 101 -12.94 7.15 -2.25
N ALA A 102 -13.15 6.10 -1.46
CA ALA A 102 -14.49 5.63 -1.09
C ALA A 102 -15.27 6.70 -0.31
N GLN A 103 -14.62 7.39 0.63
CA GLN A 103 -15.24 8.48 1.39
C GLN A 103 -15.67 9.63 0.49
N GLY A 104 -14.84 10.03 -0.48
CA GLY A 104 -15.18 11.11 -1.41
C GLY A 104 -16.35 10.75 -2.33
N VAL A 105 -16.41 9.49 -2.80
CA VAL A 105 -17.57 9.00 -3.58
C VAL A 105 -18.85 8.97 -2.73
N ILE A 106 -18.80 8.41 -1.53
CA ILE A 106 -19.95 8.34 -0.62
C ILE A 106 -20.45 9.74 -0.24
N ALA A 107 -19.52 10.68 0.00
CA ALA A 107 -19.83 12.07 0.30
C ALA A 107 -20.36 12.85 -0.93
N GLY A 108 -20.19 12.31 -2.13
CA GLY A 108 -20.59 12.95 -3.38
C GLY A 108 -19.64 14.04 -3.87
N ALA A 109 -18.41 14.07 -3.36
CA ALA A 109 -17.35 14.96 -3.82
C ALA A 109 -16.69 14.45 -5.11
N TYR A 110 -16.74 13.13 -5.33
CA TYR A 110 -16.22 12.47 -6.52
C TYR A 110 -17.28 11.51 -7.08
N ASP A 111 -17.30 11.34 -8.40
CA ASP A 111 -18.01 10.27 -9.07
C ASP A 111 -17.03 9.15 -9.48
N VAL A 112 -15.77 9.48 -9.86
CA VAL A 112 -14.74 8.49 -10.19
C VAL A 112 -13.37 8.88 -9.61
N VAL A 113 -12.73 7.94 -8.92
CA VAL A 113 -11.40 8.15 -8.31
C VAL A 113 -10.50 6.96 -8.58
N VAL A 114 -9.22 7.22 -8.85
CA VAL A 114 -8.20 6.17 -8.88
C VAL A 114 -7.42 6.18 -7.58
N ALA A 115 -7.65 5.18 -6.73
CA ALA A 115 -6.81 4.91 -5.56
C ALA A 115 -5.62 4.01 -5.97
N THR A 116 -4.41 4.38 -5.58
CA THR A 116 -3.18 3.69 -6.01
C THR A 116 -2.11 3.68 -4.92
N GLY A 117 -0.95 3.08 -5.22
CA GLY A 117 0.21 3.11 -4.36
C GLY A 117 1.49 2.71 -5.07
N LEU A 118 2.61 3.23 -4.56
CA LEU A 118 3.95 3.01 -5.12
C LEU A 118 4.95 2.90 -3.98
N GLU A 119 5.85 1.93 -4.09
CA GLU A 119 7.09 1.92 -3.30
C GLU A 119 8.17 1.19 -4.11
N SER A 120 9.33 1.82 -4.25
CA SER A 120 10.49 1.30 -4.97
C SER A 120 11.69 1.19 -4.02
N MET A 121 11.56 0.29 -3.05
CA MET A 121 12.55 0.08 -1.99
C MET A 121 13.96 -0.29 -2.50
N SER A 122 14.06 -0.86 -3.71
CA SER A 122 15.34 -1.17 -4.35
C SER A 122 16.11 0.08 -4.80
N ARG A 123 15.44 1.22 -4.96
CA ARG A 123 16.02 2.50 -5.40
C ARG A 123 16.01 3.51 -4.26
N ILE A 124 14.92 3.55 -3.49
CA ILE A 124 14.70 4.43 -2.34
C ILE A 124 14.50 3.54 -1.09
N PRO A 125 15.57 3.23 -0.34
CA PRO A 125 15.47 2.37 0.83
C PRO A 125 14.59 2.96 1.93
N MET A 126 13.99 2.09 2.74
CA MET A 126 13.24 2.49 3.93
C MET A 126 14.08 3.42 4.83
N GLY A 127 13.50 4.55 5.24
CA GLY A 127 14.16 5.57 6.06
C GLY A 127 14.98 6.60 5.25
N ALA A 128 15.08 6.49 3.93
CA ALA A 128 15.80 7.47 3.12
C ALA A 128 15.15 8.87 3.16
N ASN A 129 13.87 8.97 3.51
CA ASN A 129 13.17 10.25 3.70
C ASN A 129 13.53 10.96 5.01
N LEU A 130 14.31 10.33 5.89
CA LEU A 130 14.76 10.90 7.16
C LEU A 130 16.08 11.68 7.01
N VAL A 131 16.58 11.87 5.78
CA VAL A 131 17.83 12.61 5.53
C VAL A 131 17.73 14.02 6.09
N GLY A 132 18.70 14.38 6.92
CA GLY A 132 18.76 15.69 7.59
C GLY A 132 17.94 15.80 8.86
N ALA A 133 17.16 14.78 9.25
CA ALA A 133 16.49 14.75 10.53
C ALA A 133 17.48 14.44 11.67
N THR A 134 17.56 15.34 12.65
CA THR A 134 18.33 15.13 13.88
C THR A 134 17.45 14.69 15.06
N ASP A 135 16.14 14.94 14.96
CA ASP A 135 15.13 14.58 15.94
C ASP A 135 13.79 14.33 15.20
N LEU A 136 13.19 13.15 15.40
CA LEU A 136 11.88 12.79 14.83
C LEU A 136 10.74 12.87 15.83
N GLU A 137 11.07 13.05 17.12
CA GLU A 137 10.17 12.77 18.23
C GLU A 137 9.87 14.05 19.01
N GLY A 138 10.82 14.98 19.12
CA GLY A 138 10.64 16.18 19.92
C GLY A 138 10.38 15.87 21.40
N VAL A 139 10.11 16.91 22.20
CA VAL A 139 10.00 16.77 23.66
C VAL A 139 8.75 16.00 24.09
N ALA A 140 7.57 16.39 23.60
CA ALA A 140 6.29 15.82 24.05
C ALA A 140 6.17 14.32 23.74
N PHE A 141 6.75 13.84 22.64
CA PHE A 141 6.75 12.42 22.33
C PHE A 141 7.64 11.65 23.30
N ARG A 142 8.86 12.13 23.57
CA ARG A 142 9.77 11.51 24.54
C ARG A 142 9.21 11.50 25.96
N GLU A 143 8.49 12.54 26.36
CA GLU A 143 7.76 12.55 27.65
C GLU A 143 6.67 11.46 27.70
N ARG A 144 5.97 11.24 26.59
CA ARG A 144 4.92 10.21 26.46
C ARG A 144 5.50 8.80 26.36
N TYR A 145 6.68 8.65 25.75
CA TYR A 145 7.40 7.41 25.46
C TYR A 145 8.87 7.53 25.87
N PRO A 146 9.18 7.53 27.18
CA PRO A 146 10.54 7.76 27.68
C PRO A 146 11.52 6.61 27.40
N GLU A 147 11.01 5.45 26.99
CA GLU A 147 11.79 4.24 26.63
C GLU A 147 11.86 4.05 25.10
N ASP A 148 11.58 5.11 24.34
CA ASP A 148 11.43 5.12 22.88
C ASP A 148 10.34 4.16 22.35
N LEU A 149 10.13 4.17 21.02
CA LEU A 149 9.33 3.15 20.37
C LEU A 149 10.16 1.92 20.02
N VAL A 150 9.53 0.75 20.15
CA VAL A 150 10.14 -0.53 19.79
C VAL A 150 10.17 -0.69 18.26
N PRO A 151 11.34 -0.92 17.64
CA PRO A 151 11.43 -1.15 16.20
C PRO A 151 10.56 -2.32 15.73
N GLN A 152 10.06 -2.26 14.50
CA GLN A 152 9.08 -3.22 13.97
C GLN A 152 9.50 -4.70 14.05
N GLY A 153 10.81 -4.99 13.90
CA GLY A 153 11.33 -6.35 14.01
C GLY A 153 11.25 -6.88 15.44
N ILE A 154 11.68 -6.07 16.42
CA ILE A 154 11.58 -6.43 17.85
C ILE A 154 10.12 -6.47 18.29
N SER A 155 9.28 -5.58 17.79
CA SER A 155 7.84 -5.62 18.02
C SER A 155 7.22 -6.95 17.59
N ALA A 156 7.66 -7.53 16.46
CA ALA A 156 7.21 -8.85 16.02
C ALA A 156 7.64 -9.97 17.00
N GLU A 157 8.87 -9.93 17.49
CA GLU A 157 9.36 -10.88 18.50
C GLU A 157 8.61 -10.76 19.84
N LEU A 158 8.32 -9.54 20.29
CA LEU A 158 7.53 -9.31 21.50
C LEU A 158 6.08 -9.80 21.35
N ILE A 159 5.48 -9.65 20.17
CA ILE A 159 4.16 -10.23 19.87
C ILE A 159 4.24 -11.76 19.94
N ALA A 160 5.26 -12.38 19.32
CA ALA A 160 5.44 -13.82 19.36
C ALA A 160 5.60 -14.33 20.79
N ALA A 161 6.45 -13.68 21.59
CA ALA A 161 6.67 -14.03 23.00
C ALA A 161 5.39 -13.88 23.83
N ARG A 162 4.66 -12.76 23.68
CA ARG A 162 3.43 -12.47 24.45
C ARG A 162 2.32 -13.49 24.19
N TRP A 163 2.20 -13.99 22.96
CA TRP A 163 1.14 -14.91 22.55
C TRP A 163 1.60 -16.36 22.42
N GLY A 164 2.83 -16.68 22.84
CA GLY A 164 3.37 -18.04 22.78
C GLY A 164 3.50 -18.61 21.36
N ILE A 165 3.76 -17.75 20.36
CA ILE A 165 3.92 -18.18 18.97
C ILE A 165 5.33 -18.75 18.78
N GLY A 166 5.43 -20.07 18.80
CA GLY A 166 6.71 -20.77 18.65
C GLY A 166 7.32 -20.68 17.25
N ARG A 167 8.63 -20.91 17.16
CA ARG A 167 9.38 -20.90 15.88
C ARG A 167 8.76 -21.80 14.81
N THR A 168 8.36 -23.01 15.18
CA THR A 168 7.71 -23.96 14.26
C THR A 168 6.42 -23.39 13.67
N ALA A 169 5.58 -22.72 14.47
CA ALA A 169 4.34 -22.13 14.00
C ALA A 169 4.59 -20.97 13.00
N MET A 170 5.63 -20.17 13.22
CA MET A 170 6.03 -19.11 12.28
C MET A 170 6.57 -19.67 10.96
N ASP A 171 7.36 -20.75 11.04
CA ASP A 171 7.90 -21.43 9.85
C ASP A 171 6.80 -22.12 9.05
N GLU A 172 5.86 -22.80 9.71
CA GLU A 172 4.67 -23.40 9.09
C GLU A 172 3.78 -22.34 8.41
N PHE A 173 3.57 -21.20 9.07
CA PHE A 173 2.84 -20.08 8.47
C PHE A 173 3.54 -19.56 7.20
N SER A 174 4.87 -19.45 7.25
CA SER A 174 5.70 -18.98 6.13
C SER A 174 5.69 -19.98 4.97
N LEU A 175 5.86 -21.28 5.26
CA LEU A 175 5.76 -22.35 4.27
C LEU A 175 4.38 -22.36 3.59
N GLY A 176 3.31 -22.32 4.39
CA GLY A 176 1.96 -22.25 3.87
C GLY A 176 1.69 -20.98 3.04
N SER A 177 2.43 -19.89 3.27
CA SER A 177 2.40 -18.71 2.40
C SER A 177 3.07 -18.96 1.06
N HIS A 178 4.20 -19.68 1.03
CA HIS A 178 4.94 -20.02 -0.18
C HIS A 178 4.26 -21.09 -1.06
N GLU A 179 3.60 -22.07 -0.43
CA GLU A 179 2.89 -23.15 -1.13
C GLU A 179 1.56 -22.69 -1.74
N ARG A 180 1.00 -21.55 -1.27
CA ARG A 180 -0.25 -21.03 -1.80
C ARG A 180 -0.11 -20.69 -3.29
N PRO A 181 -1.07 -21.12 -4.14
CA PRO A 181 -1.11 -20.72 -5.53
C PRO A 181 -1.11 -19.19 -5.65
N ARG A 182 -0.29 -18.66 -6.55
CA ARG A 182 -0.24 -17.22 -6.83
C ARG A 182 -1.63 -16.74 -7.27
N GLY A 183 -2.24 -15.85 -6.48
CA GLY A 183 -3.51 -15.20 -6.82
C GLY A 183 -4.75 -15.75 -6.13
N GLN A 184 -4.64 -16.68 -5.19
CA GLN A 184 -5.81 -17.19 -4.46
C GLN A 184 -6.14 -16.33 -3.22
N PRO A 185 -7.33 -15.71 -3.12
CA PRO A 185 -7.72 -14.97 -1.92
C PRO A 185 -7.91 -15.92 -0.73
N ARG A 186 -7.74 -15.40 0.49
CA ARG A 186 -8.23 -16.08 1.71
C ARG A 186 -9.74 -16.22 1.58
N THR A 187 -10.24 -17.41 1.23
CA THR A 187 -11.57 -17.76 1.68
C THR A 187 -11.50 -17.80 3.20
N ALA A 188 -12.34 -17.00 3.87
CA ALA A 188 -12.53 -17.17 5.29
C ALA A 188 -12.94 -18.64 5.48
N ARG A 189 -12.09 -19.45 6.12
CA ARG A 189 -12.47 -20.79 6.57
C ARG A 189 -13.67 -20.57 7.49
N SER A 190 -14.88 -20.73 6.98
CA SER A 190 -16.05 -20.86 7.84
C SER A 190 -15.81 -22.11 8.65
N ASN A 191 -15.67 -21.97 9.96
CA ASN A 191 -15.67 -23.08 10.89
C ASN A 191 -17.07 -23.74 10.83
N ARG A 192 -17.31 -24.58 9.82
CA ARG A 192 -18.42 -25.53 9.81
C ARG A 192 -17.87 -26.87 10.31
N SER A 193 -17.78 -27.00 11.62
CA SER A 193 -17.83 -28.31 12.27
C SER A 193 -18.28 -28.15 13.73
N SER A 194 -19.56 -28.44 13.99
CA SER A 194 -20.06 -29.04 15.23
C SER A 194 -21.59 -29.01 15.32
N HIS A 195 -22.28 -29.61 14.34
CA HIS A 195 -23.53 -30.30 14.64
C HIS A 195 -23.36 -31.76 14.23
N ARG A 196 -22.74 -32.51 15.14
CA ARG A 196 -22.95 -33.96 15.20
C ARG A 196 -24.38 -34.16 15.67
N SER A 197 -25.18 -34.76 14.80
CA SER A 197 -26.38 -35.49 15.15
C SER A 197 -26.07 -36.46 16.29
N ALA A 198 -26.84 -36.36 17.37
CA ALA A 198 -27.05 -37.45 18.31
C ALA A 198 -28.54 -37.77 18.25
N ALA A 199 -28.80 -39.05 18.01
CA ALA A 199 -30.10 -39.70 18.14
C ALA A 199 -30.66 -39.57 19.56
#